data_AF-A0A2E6J6U4-F1
#
_entry.id   AF-A0A2E6J6U4-F1
#
_cell.length_a   1.000
_cell.length_b   1.000
_cell.length_c   1.000
_cell.angle_alpha   90.00
_cell.angle_beta   90.00
_cell.angle_gamma   90.00
#
_symmetry.space_group_name_H-M   'P 1'
#
loop_
_entity.id
_entity.type
_entity.pdbx_description
1 polymer ?
#
loop_
_entity_poly.entity_id
_entity_poly.type
_entity_poly.pdbx_seq_one_letter_code
_entity_poly.pdbx_strand_id
1 'polypeptide(L)'
;MKIFIWIITLVFLPIKSIISLCKILPPYKVIEGRLVDKSKSDFGDYHILVEQQLIIVDEITMNTLVVGEALKLTLTRDNRAIEIKRLVP
;
A
#
# COMPACT_ATOMS: atom_id res chain seq x y z
N MET A 1 -21.22 37.14 -5.62
CA MET A 1 -20.31 36.18 -6.28
C MET A 1 -19.33 35.46 -5.34
N LYS A 2 -18.84 36.05 -4.22
CA LYS A 2 -17.87 35.37 -3.32
C LYS A 2 -18.43 34.16 -2.54
N ILE A 3 -19.71 34.18 -2.17
CA ILE A 3 -20.35 33.11 -1.36
C ILE A 3 -20.52 31.80 -2.14
N PHE A 4 -20.82 31.89 -3.44
CA PHE A 4 -20.96 30.72 -4.31
C PHE A 4 -19.65 29.94 -4.50
N ILE A 5 -18.52 30.64 -4.52
CA ILE A 5 -17.18 30.02 -4.65
C ILE A 5 -16.81 29.21 -3.39
N TRP A 6 -17.20 29.71 -2.21
CA TRP A 6 -16.97 29.00 -0.95
C TRP A 6 -17.77 27.70 -0.84
N ILE A 7 -19.04 27.72 -1.25
CA ILE A 7 -19.91 26.53 -1.25
C ILE A 7 -19.38 25.45 -2.19
N ILE A 8 -18.90 25.83 -3.38
CA ILE A 8 -18.30 24.89 -4.34
C ILE A 8 -17.07 24.22 -3.73
N THR A 9 -16.17 25.00 -3.13
CA THR A 9 -14.93 24.46 -2.54
C THR A 9 -15.22 23.48 -1.38
N LEU A 10 -16.26 23.77 -0.59
CA LEU A 10 -16.71 22.94 0.53
C LEU A 10 -17.20 21.56 0.08
N VAL A 11 -17.86 21.46 -1.07
CA VAL A 11 -18.45 20.22 -1.60
C VAL A 11 -17.42 19.34 -2.33
N PHE A 12 -16.35 19.91 -2.89
CA PHE A 12 -15.31 19.14 -3.58
C PHE A 12 -14.29 18.46 -2.65
N LEU A 13 -14.09 18.99 -1.44
CA LEU A 13 -13.22 18.40 -0.42
C LEU A 13 -13.58 16.95 -0.02
N PRO A 14 -14.85 16.60 0.28
CA PRO A 14 -15.21 15.24 0.69
C PRO A 14 -15.08 14.20 -0.44
N ILE A 15 -15.19 14.61 -1.71
CA ILE A 15 -15.13 13.70 -2.86
C ILE A 15 -13.75 13.05 -2.98
N LYS A 16 -12.67 13.81 -2.73
CA LYS A 16 -11.31 13.26 -2.75
C LYS A 16 -11.09 12.20 -1.67
N SER A 17 -11.63 12.41 -0.47
CA SER A 17 -11.52 11.44 0.63
C SER A 17 -12.29 10.14 0.35
N ILE A 18 -13.47 10.23 -0.28
CA ILE A 18 -14.26 9.05 -0.67
C ILE A 18 -13.54 8.20 -1.71
N ILE A 19 -12.88 8.81 -2.70
CA ILE A 19 -12.11 8.07 -3.71
C ILE A 19 -10.93 7.32 -3.08
N SER A 20 -10.28 7.90 -2.05
CA SER A 20 -9.20 7.24 -1.33
C SER A 20 -9.65 5.98 -0.59
N LEU A 21 -10.87 5.99 -0.04
CA LEU A 21 -11.43 4.81 0.63
C LEU A 21 -11.75 3.70 -0.37
N CYS A 22 -12.17 4.05 -1.59
CA CYS A 22 -12.42 3.07 -2.65
C CYS A 22 -11.17 2.28 -3.10
N LYS A 23 -9.97 2.80 -2.84
CA LYS A 23 -8.70 2.12 -3.14
C LYS A 23 -8.37 1.00 -2.16
N ILE A 24 -8.90 1.09 -0.95
CA ILE A 24 -8.76 0.08 0.12
C ILE A 24 -9.78 -1.05 -0.10
N LEU A 25 -10.81 -0.83 -0.90
CA LEU A 25 -11.84 -1.82 -1.20
C LEU A 25 -11.35 -2.91 -2.17
N PRO A 26 -11.97 -4.10 -2.12
CA PRO A 26 -11.65 -5.22 -2.99
C PRO A 26 -11.70 -4.89 -4.49
N PRO A 27 -11.04 -5.69 -5.35
CA PRO A 27 -10.43 -6.99 -5.07
C PRO A 27 -9.01 -6.86 -4.50
N TYR A 28 -8.75 -7.73 -3.52
CA TYR A 28 -7.42 -7.94 -2.97
C TYR A 28 -6.65 -8.90 -3.87
N LYS A 29 -5.36 -8.61 -4.08
CA LYS A 29 -4.45 -9.50 -4.80
C LYS A 29 -3.69 -10.34 -3.80
N VAL A 30 -3.50 -11.62 -4.08
CA VAL A 30 -2.65 -12.49 -3.28
C VAL A 30 -1.45 -12.86 -4.13
N ILE A 31 -0.26 -12.67 -3.60
CA ILE A 31 0.99 -13.10 -4.24
C ILE A 31 1.81 -13.92 -3.25
N GLU A 32 2.60 -14.83 -3.79
CA GLU A 32 3.50 -15.68 -3.02
C GLU A 32 4.87 -15.68 -3.69
N GLY A 33 5.93 -15.59 -2.89
CA GLY A 33 7.29 -15.71 -3.39
C GLY A 33 8.33 -15.16 -2.44
N ARG A 34 9.54 -14.93 -2.94
CA ARG A 34 10.67 -14.55 -2.09
C ARG A 34 10.86 -13.04 -2.00
N LEU A 35 11.21 -12.58 -0.79
CA LEU A 35 11.67 -11.22 -0.59
C LEU A 35 13.04 -11.05 -1.25
N VAL A 36 13.09 -10.28 -2.33
CA VAL A 36 14.30 -10.06 -3.12
C VAL A 36 15.08 -8.87 -2.58
N ASP A 37 14.38 -7.78 -2.26
CA ASP A 37 15.01 -6.53 -1.87
C ASP A 37 14.09 -5.67 -0.97
N LYS A 38 14.71 -4.70 -0.30
CA LYS A 38 14.07 -3.72 0.57
C LYS A 38 14.64 -2.35 0.26
N SER A 39 13.77 -1.40 -0.08
CA SER A 39 14.16 -0.02 -0.34
C SER A 39 13.27 0.97 0.38
N LYS A 40 13.84 2.13 0.71
CA LYS A 40 13.09 3.29 1.18
C LYS A 40 13.03 4.29 0.02
N SER A 41 11.84 4.74 -0.31
CA SER A 41 11.62 5.80 -1.29
C SER A 41 12.08 7.14 -0.72
N ASP A 42 12.52 8.04 -1.60
CA ASP A 42 12.90 9.42 -1.24
C ASP A 42 11.75 10.19 -0.58
N PHE A 43 10.51 9.77 -0.84
CA PHE A 43 9.29 10.33 -0.26
C PHE A 43 8.93 9.76 1.12
N GLY A 44 9.75 8.83 1.65
CA GLY A 44 9.58 8.26 2.98
C GLY A 44 8.78 6.95 3.03
N ASP A 45 8.20 6.52 1.91
CA ASP A 45 7.51 5.24 1.80
C ASP A 45 8.49 4.06 1.85
N TYR A 46 8.13 3.01 2.57
CA TYR A 46 8.91 1.78 2.65
C TYR A 46 8.39 0.74 1.66
N HIS A 47 9.31 0.15 0.89
CA HIS A 47 8.99 -0.78 -0.18
C HIS A 47 9.75 -2.09 -0.05
N ILE A 48 9.04 -3.18 -0.33
CA ILE A 48 9.62 -4.51 -0.47
C ILE A 48 9.43 -5.01 -1.91
N LEU A 49 10.40 -5.77 -2.41
CA LEU A 49 10.34 -6.38 -3.73
C LEU A 49 10.10 -7.89 -3.57
N VAL A 50 8.94 -8.37 -4.02
CA VAL A 50 8.57 -9.80 -4.00
C VAL A 50 8.07 -10.20 -5.37
N GLU A 51 8.66 -11.24 -5.98
CA GLU A 51 8.31 -11.70 -7.34
C GLU A 51 8.24 -10.55 -8.37
N GLN A 52 9.23 -9.66 -8.34
CA GLN A 52 9.33 -8.49 -9.22
C GLN A 52 8.19 -7.47 -9.04
N GLN A 53 7.40 -7.59 -7.96
CA GLN A 53 6.38 -6.61 -7.58
C GLN A 53 6.86 -5.78 -6.40
N LEU A 54 6.75 -4.46 -6.56
CA LEU A 54 7.10 -3.48 -5.55
C LEU A 54 5.88 -3.18 -4.68
N ILE A 55 6.02 -3.39 -3.38
CA ILE A 55 4.92 -3.46 -2.44
C ILE A 55 5.17 -2.51 -1.29
N ILE A 56 4.17 -1.71 -0.96
CA ILE A 56 4.25 -0.70 0.10
C ILE A 56 3.96 -1.37 1.45
N VAL A 57 4.85 -1.17 2.41
CA VAL A 57 4.74 -1.66 3.78
C VAL A 57 4.97 -0.52 4.77
N ASP A 58 4.58 -0.74 6.02
CA ASP A 58 4.98 0.13 7.12
C ASP A 58 6.43 -0.13 7.55
N GLU A 59 6.97 0.81 8.32
CA GLU A 59 8.36 0.76 8.81
C GLU A 59 8.66 -0.45 9.70
N ILE A 60 7.71 -0.84 10.56
CA ILE A 60 7.91 -1.96 11.49
C ILE A 60 8.02 -3.26 10.69
N THR A 61 7.12 -3.45 9.73
CA THR A 61 7.15 -4.57 8.80
C THR A 61 8.45 -4.58 7.99
N MET A 62 8.87 -3.43 7.47
CA MET A 62 10.14 -3.30 6.74
C MET A 62 11.33 -3.78 7.58
N ASN A 63 11.40 -3.39 8.85
CA ASN A 63 12.49 -3.78 9.73
C ASN A 63 12.41 -5.25 10.18
N THR A 64 11.20 -5.82 10.23
CA THR A 64 10.96 -7.18 10.75
C THR A 64 11.30 -8.27 9.73
N LEU A 65 11.03 -8.05 8.45
CA LEU A 65 11.26 -9.04 7.39
C LEU A 65 12.76 -9.31 7.19
N VAL A 66 13.13 -10.38 6.48
CA VAL A 66 14.54 -10.64 6.10
C VAL A 66 14.61 -10.98 4.61
N VAL A 67 15.57 -10.40 3.90
CA VAL A 67 15.76 -10.69 2.46
C VAL A 67 16.04 -12.18 2.29
N GLY A 68 15.35 -12.81 1.34
CA GLY A 68 15.36 -14.26 1.10
C GLY A 68 14.20 -15.03 1.73
N GLU A 69 13.42 -14.43 2.64
CA GLU A 69 12.23 -15.07 3.22
C GLU A 69 11.19 -15.39 2.14
N ALA A 70 10.56 -16.56 2.23
CA ALA A 70 9.37 -16.89 1.45
C ALA A 70 8.14 -16.29 2.13
N LEU A 71 7.39 -15.46 1.41
CA LEU A 71 6.27 -14.69 1.93
C LEU A 71 5.03 -14.92 1.07
N LYS A 72 3.88 -14.94 1.74
CA LYS A 72 2.54 -14.82 1.15
C LYS A 72 1.98 -13.47 1.54
N LEU A 73 1.62 -12.67 0.56
CA LEU A 73 1.20 -11.29 0.73
C LEU A 73 -0.22 -11.12 0.20
N THR A 74 -1.07 -10.51 1.00
CA THR A 74 -2.38 -10.00 0.58
C THR A 74 -2.26 -8.49 0.38
N LEU A 75 -2.59 -8.01 -0.82
CA LEU A 75 -2.36 -6.65 -1.26
C LEU A 75 -3.67 -5.96 -1.65
N THR A 76 -3.71 -4.65 -1.43
CA THR A 76 -4.72 -3.76 -2.03
C THR A 76 -4.50 -3.59 -3.54
N ARG A 77 -5.43 -2.91 -4.22
CA ARG A 77 -5.27 -2.49 -5.62
C ARG A 77 -4.03 -1.63 -5.87
N ASP A 78 -3.64 -0.83 -4.89
CA ASP A 78 -2.49 0.09 -4.95
C ASP A 78 -1.18 -0.59 -4.49
N ASN A 79 -1.11 -1.92 -4.46
CA ASN A 79 0.06 -2.71 -4.02
C ASN A 79 0.53 -2.38 -2.59
N ARG A 80 -0.36 -1.91 -1.72
CA ARG A 80 -0.10 -1.81 -0.28
C ARG A 80 -0.42 -3.14 0.39
N ALA A 81 0.50 -3.63 1.21
CA ALA A 81 0.32 -4.86 1.98
C ALA A 81 -0.78 -4.67 3.03
N ILE A 82 -1.69 -5.65 3.08
CA ILE A 82 -2.73 -5.79 4.10
C ILE A 82 -2.32 -6.87 5.11
N GLU A 83 -1.82 -7.99 4.60
CA GLU A 83 -1.37 -9.12 5.40
C GLU A 83 -0.09 -9.70 4.82
N ILE A 84 0.86 -10.04 5.70
CA ILE A 84 2.11 -10.71 5.34
C ILE A 84 2.25 -11.97 6.17
N LYS A 85 2.28 -13.12 5.51
CA LYS A 85 2.50 -14.43 6.12
C LYS A 85 3.84 -14.97 5.68
N ARG A 86 4.66 -15.40 6.62
CA ARG A 86 5.89 -16.14 6.31
C ARG A 86 5.53 -17.56 5.93
N LEU A 87 5.91 -17.95 4.73
CA LEU A 87 5.82 -19.32 4.21
C LEU A 87 7.08 -20.07 4.66
N VAL A 88 7.25 -20.21 5.96
CA VAL A 88 8.18 -21.17 6.53
C VAL A 88 7.51 -22.55 6.46
N PRO A 89 8.23 -23.66 6.22
CA PRO A 89 7.88 -24.90 6.90
C PRO A 89 8.10 -24.76 8.42
#